data_AF-A0A0V7ZB75-F1
#
_entry.id   AF-A0A0V7ZB75-F1
#
_cell.length_a   1.000
_cell.length_b   1.000
_cell.length_c   1.000
_cell.angle_alpha   90.00
_cell.angle_beta   90.00
_cell.angle_gamma   90.00
#
_symmetry.space_group_name_H-M   'P 1'
#
loop_
_entity.id
_entity.type
_entity.pdbx_description
1 polymer ?
#
loop_
_entity_poly.entity_id
_entity_poly.type
_entity_poly.pdbx_seq_one_letter_code
_entity_poly.pdbx_strand_id
1 'polypeptide(L)'
;MAAPIPLRPDFDAAALRALAKRSLEPDQTRRLLALSAIYAGSPRSEAAALGGVGLQTVRDWVLAFNAEGPDGLIGGKALGARPRLNVEQREALRALVEQGPMPAAHGVVRWRLIDLAQILFEDHGVSVSEQTLSRVLRSMGYRKLSARPRHHAQDQDAIPVFKKPFPPAWQRSRRPRAASR
;
A
#
# COMPACT_ATOMS: atom_id res chain seq x y z
N MET A 1 6.74 39.14 16.91
CA MET A 1 6.60 38.28 15.70
C MET A 1 7.94 38.28 14.97
N ALA A 2 8.43 37.12 14.54
CA ALA A 2 9.65 37.03 13.75
C ALA A 2 9.44 37.67 12.37
N ALA A 3 10.50 38.25 11.80
CA ALA A 3 10.46 38.85 10.46
C ALA A 3 9.95 37.84 9.42
N PRO A 4 9.12 38.28 8.45
CA PRO A 4 8.64 37.40 7.40
C PRO A 4 9.80 36.90 6.52
N ILE A 5 9.81 35.60 6.23
CA ILE A 5 10.85 34.99 5.38
C ILE A 5 10.77 35.60 3.98
N PRO A 6 11.86 36.17 3.44
CA PRO A 6 11.87 36.74 2.10
C PRO A 6 11.75 35.64 1.06
N LEU A 7 11.10 35.95 -0.06
CA LEU A 7 11.09 35.09 -1.24
C LEU A 7 12.43 35.22 -1.97
N ARG A 8 12.88 34.13 -2.61
CA ARG A 8 14.10 34.11 -3.44
C ARG A 8 14.07 35.20 -4.53
N PRO A 9 15.19 35.88 -4.82
CA PRO A 9 15.20 37.07 -5.68
C PRO A 9 15.21 36.79 -7.19
N ASP A 10 15.38 35.55 -7.61
CA ASP A 10 15.51 35.11 -9.00
C ASP A 10 14.17 34.89 -9.73
N PHE A 11 13.05 35.20 -9.06
CA PHE A 11 11.72 35.18 -9.63
C PHE A 11 11.01 36.51 -9.41
N ASP A 12 10.01 36.78 -10.23
CA ASP A 12 9.10 37.92 -10.08
C ASP A 12 7.63 37.47 -10.21
N ALA A 13 6.72 38.43 -9.99
CA ALA A 13 5.29 38.18 -10.06
C ALA A 13 4.84 37.70 -11.46
N ALA A 14 5.47 38.20 -12.53
CA ALA A 14 5.10 37.86 -13.90
C ALA A 14 5.49 36.41 -14.24
N ALA A 15 6.70 35.98 -13.87
CA ALA A 15 7.20 34.63 -14.02
C ALA A 15 6.31 33.62 -13.30
N LEU A 16 5.90 33.91 -12.07
CA LEU A 16 4.98 33.07 -11.29
C LEU A 16 3.60 32.94 -11.94
N ARG A 17 3.04 34.03 -12.45
CA ARG A 17 1.77 33.99 -13.19
C ARG A 17 1.90 33.19 -14.51
N ALA A 18 3.04 33.29 -15.19
CA ALA A 18 3.31 32.49 -16.39
C ALA A 18 3.45 31.00 -16.07
N LEU A 19 4.10 30.66 -14.95
CA LEU A 19 4.17 29.28 -14.45
C LEU A 19 2.80 28.75 -14.06
N ALA A 20 2.00 29.55 -13.36
CA ALA A 20 0.64 29.18 -12.96
C ALA A 20 -0.25 28.87 -14.17
N LYS A 21 -0.11 29.62 -15.28
CA LYS A 21 -0.83 29.33 -16.54
C LYS A 21 -0.41 28.02 -17.21
N ARG A 22 0.85 27.59 -17.03
CA ARG A 22 1.37 26.34 -17.62
C ARG A 22 1.16 25.13 -16.73
N SER A 23 0.95 25.34 -15.43
CA SER A 23 0.73 24.27 -14.45
C SER A 23 -0.55 23.50 -14.75
N LEU A 24 -0.42 22.17 -14.77
CA LEU A 24 -1.56 21.24 -14.87
C LEU A 24 -2.13 20.87 -13.50
N GLU A 25 -1.38 21.15 -12.42
CA GLU A 25 -1.78 20.84 -11.04
C GLU A 25 -2.53 22.03 -10.42
N PRO A 26 -3.83 21.90 -10.09
CA PRO A 26 -4.64 23.01 -9.57
C PRO A 26 -4.07 23.60 -8.27
N ASP A 27 -3.52 22.73 -7.44
CA ASP A 27 -2.90 23.11 -6.17
C ASP A 27 -1.63 23.94 -6.38
N GLN A 28 -0.79 23.54 -7.33
CA GLN A 28 0.42 24.31 -7.68
C GLN A 28 0.01 25.67 -8.27
N THR A 29 -0.98 25.72 -9.16
CA THR A 29 -1.51 26.97 -9.74
C THR A 29 -1.96 27.95 -8.65
N ARG A 30 -2.76 27.48 -7.68
CA ARG A 30 -3.22 28.31 -6.55
C ARG A 30 -2.05 28.87 -5.73
N ARG A 31 -1.06 28.03 -5.41
CA ARG A 31 0.12 28.41 -4.63
C ARG A 31 0.99 29.43 -5.37
N LEU A 32 1.23 29.22 -6.66
CA LEU A 32 1.99 30.14 -7.52
C LEU A 32 1.31 31.51 -7.61
N LEU A 33 -0.02 31.55 -7.74
CA LEU A 33 -0.78 32.81 -7.76
C LEU A 33 -0.69 33.55 -6.43
N ALA A 34 -0.82 32.85 -5.30
CA ALA A 34 -0.65 33.45 -3.97
C ALA A 34 0.75 34.04 -3.78
N LEU A 35 1.82 33.34 -4.16
CA LEU A 35 3.18 33.88 -4.08
C LEU A 35 3.41 35.04 -5.06
N SER A 36 2.77 35.03 -6.24
CA SER A 36 2.88 36.14 -7.19
C SER A 36 2.36 37.46 -6.63
N ALA A 37 1.37 37.42 -5.72
CA ALA A 37 0.88 38.62 -5.03
C ALA A 37 1.95 39.18 -4.08
N ILE A 38 2.67 38.32 -3.36
CA ILE A 38 3.77 38.73 -2.48
C ILE A 38 4.90 39.40 -3.28
N TYR A 39 5.26 38.85 -4.43
CA TYR A 39 6.22 39.49 -5.34
C TYR A 39 5.73 40.83 -5.90
N ALA A 40 4.41 41.00 -6.05
CA ALA A 40 3.80 42.26 -6.46
C ALA A 40 3.70 43.29 -5.31
N GLY A 41 4.17 42.95 -4.11
CA GLY A 41 4.16 43.83 -2.94
C GLY A 41 2.93 43.70 -2.05
N SER A 42 1.99 42.80 -2.36
CA SER A 42 0.83 42.55 -1.51
C SER A 42 1.25 41.97 -0.14
N PRO A 43 0.52 42.31 0.94
CA PRO A 43 0.76 41.71 2.23
C PRO A 43 0.48 40.20 2.21
N ARG A 44 1.15 39.45 3.08
CA ARG A 44 0.99 37.99 3.19
C ARG A 44 -0.42 37.57 3.60
N SER A 45 -1.19 38.45 4.24
CA SER A 45 -2.61 38.24 4.52
C SER A 45 -3.46 38.18 3.25
N GLU A 46 -3.17 39.01 2.26
CA GLU A 46 -3.85 38.98 0.97
C GLU A 46 -3.45 37.74 0.16
N ALA A 47 -2.17 37.37 0.18
CA ALA A 47 -1.71 36.11 -0.41
C ALA A 47 -2.39 34.88 0.23
N ALA A 48 -2.59 34.90 1.55
CA ALA A 48 -3.30 33.85 2.27
C ALA A 48 -4.78 33.77 1.86
N ALA A 49 -5.45 34.92 1.72
CA ALA A 49 -6.83 34.99 1.22
C ALA A 49 -6.95 34.46 -0.22
N LEU A 50 -6.03 34.86 -1.12
CA LEU A 50 -5.97 34.34 -2.49
C LEU A 50 -5.73 32.83 -2.53
N GLY A 51 -4.89 32.32 -1.63
CA GLY A 51 -4.58 30.90 -1.49
C GLY A 51 -5.67 30.08 -0.77
N GLY A 52 -6.65 30.74 -0.14
CA GLY A 52 -7.67 30.10 0.70
C GLY A 52 -7.11 29.41 1.94
N VAL A 53 -5.99 29.91 2.50
CA VAL A 53 -5.24 29.28 3.59
C VAL A 53 -4.86 30.27 4.69
N GLY A 54 -4.27 29.78 5.79
CA GLY A 54 -3.72 30.61 6.85
C GLY A 54 -2.31 31.14 6.56
N LEU A 55 -1.86 32.13 7.34
CA LEU A 55 -0.53 32.74 7.23
C LEU A 55 0.61 31.72 7.38
N GLN A 56 0.45 30.72 8.25
CA GLN A 56 1.46 29.68 8.44
C GLN A 56 1.64 28.83 7.18
N THR A 57 0.55 28.48 6.49
CA THR A 57 0.61 27.73 5.24
C THR A 57 1.30 28.53 4.13
N VAL A 58 1.06 29.84 4.05
CA VAL A 58 1.80 30.71 3.12
C VAL A 58 3.29 30.74 3.46
N ARG A 59 3.64 30.78 4.76
CA ARG A 59 5.04 30.69 5.20
C ARG A 59 5.68 29.37 4.76
N ASP A 60 4.96 28.26 4.90
CA ASP A 60 5.43 26.93 4.49
C ASP A 60 5.62 26.84 2.96
N TRP A 61 4.73 27.47 2.18
CA TRP A 61 4.89 27.59 0.72
C TRP A 61 6.11 28.43 0.34
N VAL A 62 6.37 29.54 1.03
CA VAL A 62 7.57 30.36 0.82
C VAL A 62 8.83 29.54 1.10
N LEU A 63 8.85 28.75 2.18
CA LEU A 63 9.97 27.87 2.51
C LEU A 63 10.21 26.81 1.44
N ALA A 64 9.16 26.10 1.02
CA ALA A 64 9.26 25.08 -0.03
C ALA A 64 9.71 25.69 -1.37
N PHE A 65 9.15 26.84 -1.75
CA PHE A 65 9.53 27.56 -2.97
C PHE A 65 10.97 28.06 -2.93
N ASN A 66 11.45 28.53 -1.77
CA ASN A 66 12.84 28.95 -1.62
C ASN A 66 13.82 27.78 -1.73
N ALA A 67 13.44 26.59 -1.24
CA ALA A 67 14.28 25.39 -1.30
C ALA A 67 14.33 24.76 -2.70
N GLU A 68 13.17 24.57 -3.33
CA GLU A 68 13.01 23.73 -4.52
C GLU A 68 12.45 24.49 -5.74
N GLY A 69 12.16 25.79 -5.60
CA GLY A 69 11.56 26.59 -6.67
C GLY A 69 10.10 26.25 -6.93
N PRO A 70 9.60 26.43 -8.17
CA PRO A 70 8.22 26.12 -8.53
C PRO A 70 7.81 24.67 -8.26
N ASP A 71 8.76 23.73 -8.35
CA ASP A 71 8.53 22.30 -8.15
C ASP A 71 8.22 21.97 -6.69
N GLY A 72 8.79 22.72 -5.74
CA GLY A 72 8.46 22.60 -4.31
C GLY A 72 7.02 22.98 -3.96
N LEU A 73 6.30 23.61 -4.89
CA LEU A 73 4.87 23.91 -4.73
C LEU A 73 3.97 22.82 -5.30
N ILE A 74 4.52 21.80 -5.95
CA ILE A 74 3.78 20.62 -6.36
C ILE A 74 3.52 19.79 -5.09
N GLY A 75 2.26 19.42 -4.88
CA GLY A 75 1.92 18.53 -3.78
C GLY A 75 2.59 17.17 -3.99
N GLY A 76 3.60 16.85 -3.19
CA GLY A 76 4.07 15.47 -3.09
C GLY A 76 2.94 14.58 -2.60
N LYS A 77 2.82 13.36 -3.15
CA LYS A 77 1.95 12.34 -2.57
C LYS A 77 2.39 12.15 -1.13
N ALA A 78 1.49 12.41 -0.18
CA ALA A 78 1.79 12.22 1.24
C ALA A 78 2.44 10.84 1.42
N LEU A 79 3.63 10.82 2.03
CA LEU A 79 4.28 9.58 2.40
C LEU A 79 3.26 8.82 3.24
N GLY A 80 2.76 7.70 2.71
CA GLY A 80 1.70 6.94 3.34
C GLY A 80 2.10 6.53 4.76
N ALA A 81 1.14 6.01 5.53
CA ALA A 81 1.40 5.53 6.89
C ALA A 81 2.67 4.65 6.92
N ARG A 82 3.61 4.99 7.80
CA ARG A 82 4.85 4.24 7.94
C ARG A 82 4.51 2.76 8.20
N PRO A 83 5.15 1.82 7.50
CA PRO A 83 4.87 0.40 7.74
C PRO A 83 5.11 0.06 9.21
N ARG A 84 4.21 -0.72 9.82
CA ARG A 84 4.32 -1.08 11.24
C ARG A 84 5.56 -1.89 11.58
N LEU A 85 6.10 -2.65 10.62
CA LEU A 85 7.36 -3.38 10.76
C LEU A 85 8.46 -2.66 9.96
N ASN A 86 9.56 -2.36 10.65
CA ASN A 86 10.79 -1.85 10.04
C ASN A 86 11.53 -2.96 9.25
N VAL A 87 12.66 -2.64 8.65
CA VAL A 87 13.42 -3.60 7.82
C VAL A 87 13.99 -4.74 8.67
N GLU A 88 14.53 -4.44 9.85
CA GLU A 88 15.13 -5.43 10.75
C GLU A 88 14.09 -6.45 11.25
N GLN A 89 12.92 -5.98 11.68
CA GLN A 89 11.81 -6.82 12.13
C GLN A 89 11.27 -7.70 11.01
N ARG A 90 11.33 -7.22 9.76
CA ARG A 90 10.95 -8.00 8.59
C ARG A 90 11.93 -9.13 8.31
N GLU A 91 13.23 -8.89 8.47
CA GLU A 91 14.25 -9.92 8.33
C GLU A 91 14.20 -10.93 9.49
N ALA A 92 13.97 -10.47 10.72
CA ALA A 92 13.75 -11.37 11.86
C ALA A 92 12.52 -12.27 11.63
N LEU A 93 11.40 -11.69 11.18
CA LEU A 93 10.20 -12.44 10.83
C LEU A 93 10.47 -13.46 9.71
N ARG A 94 11.26 -13.10 8.70
CA ARG A 94 11.68 -14.01 7.63
C ARG A 94 12.43 -15.20 8.20
N ALA A 95 13.47 -14.95 9.00
CA ALA A 95 14.28 -16.01 9.60
C ALA A 95 13.43 -16.95 10.46
N LEU A 96 12.51 -16.41 11.26
CA LEU A 96 11.59 -17.18 12.10
C LEU A 96 10.66 -18.09 11.28
N VAL A 97 10.14 -17.59 10.16
CA VAL A 97 9.27 -18.36 9.27
C VAL A 97 10.04 -19.50 8.59
N GLU A 98 11.26 -19.23 8.11
CA GLU A 98 12.11 -20.24 7.46
C GLU A 98 12.62 -21.32 8.43
N GLN A 99 12.96 -20.94 9.66
CA GLN A 99 13.36 -21.89 10.70
C GLN A 99 12.24 -22.87 11.05
N GLY A 100 10.99 -22.42 10.93
CA GLY A 100 9.82 -23.19 11.33
C GLY A 100 9.69 -23.33 12.85
N PRO A 101 8.55 -23.82 13.36
CA PRO A 101 8.38 -23.98 14.78
C PRO A 101 9.11 -25.22 15.30
N MET A 102 9.76 -25.10 16.46
CA MET A 102 10.25 -26.22 17.25
C MET A 102 9.11 -26.74 18.15
N PRO A 103 8.54 -27.93 17.91
CA PRO A 103 7.34 -28.37 18.64
C PRO A 103 7.53 -28.44 20.16
N ALA A 104 8.72 -28.83 20.62
CA ALA A 104 9.05 -28.92 22.03
C ALA A 104 9.10 -27.56 22.75
N ALA A 105 9.48 -26.49 22.04
CA ALA A 105 9.61 -25.15 22.62
C ALA A 105 8.36 -24.30 22.38
N HIS A 106 7.79 -24.37 21.17
CA HIS A 106 6.71 -23.48 20.73
C HIS A 106 5.31 -24.12 20.84
N GLY A 107 5.23 -25.43 21.09
CA GLY A 107 3.94 -26.14 21.24
C GLY A 107 3.10 -26.25 19.97
N VAL A 108 3.63 -25.82 18.81
CA VAL A 108 2.92 -25.83 17.53
C VAL A 108 3.72 -26.55 16.46
N VAL A 109 3.02 -27.29 15.60
CA VAL A 109 3.62 -28.02 14.46
C VAL A 109 3.78 -27.11 13.23
N ARG A 110 2.97 -26.05 13.14
CA ARG A 110 3.04 -25.04 12.09
C ARG A 110 2.84 -23.67 12.69
N TRP A 111 3.51 -22.66 12.13
CA TRP A 111 3.24 -21.29 12.51
C TRP A 111 1.80 -20.90 12.16
N ARG A 112 1.07 -20.36 13.14
CA ARG A 112 -0.14 -19.56 12.91
C ARG A 112 0.24 -18.09 12.96
N LEU A 113 -0.56 -17.24 12.31
CA LEU A 113 -0.31 -15.80 12.32
C LEU A 113 -0.35 -15.21 13.74
N ILE A 114 -1.21 -15.75 14.60
CA ILE A 114 -1.27 -15.35 16.01
C ILE A 114 0.04 -15.70 16.77
N ASP A 115 0.66 -16.85 16.47
CA ASP A 115 1.91 -17.26 17.11
C ASP A 115 3.05 -16.31 16.70
N LEU A 116 3.15 -16.00 15.40
CA LEU A 116 4.15 -15.08 14.87
C LEU A 116 3.94 -13.64 15.37
N ALA A 117 2.69 -13.21 15.55
CA ALA A 117 2.37 -11.90 16.12
C ALA A 117 2.78 -11.82 17.59
N GLN A 118 2.58 -12.90 18.35
CA GLN A 118 2.97 -13.00 19.75
C GLN A 118 4.50 -12.95 19.90
N ILE A 119 5.24 -13.74 19.11
CA ILE A 119 6.72 -13.74 19.14
C ILE A 119 7.26 -12.35 18.76
N LEU A 120 6.69 -11.72 17.73
CA LEU A 120 7.11 -10.36 17.33
C LEU A 120 6.84 -9.31 18.43
N PHE A 121 5.81 -9.52 19.24
CA PHE A 121 5.54 -8.66 20.39
C PHE A 121 6.52 -8.93 21.53
N GLU A 122 6.82 -10.19 21.83
CA GLU A 122 7.74 -10.59 22.89
C GLU A 122 9.19 -10.16 22.60
N ASP A 123 9.68 -10.38 21.37
CA ASP A 123 11.08 -10.12 21.00
C ASP A 123 11.33 -8.65 20.63
N HIS A 124 10.33 -7.95 20.08
CA HIS A 124 10.52 -6.61 19.50
C HIS A 124 9.53 -5.55 20.02
N GLY A 125 8.59 -5.90 20.90
CA GLY A 125 7.59 -4.96 21.44
C GLY A 125 6.57 -4.46 20.41
N VAL A 126 6.47 -5.09 19.23
CA VAL A 126 5.62 -4.62 18.13
C VAL A 126 4.27 -5.32 18.15
N SER A 127 3.21 -4.58 18.48
CA SER A 127 1.84 -5.08 18.39
C SER A 127 1.28 -4.93 16.96
N VAL A 128 1.08 -6.05 16.28
CA VAL A 128 0.52 -6.12 14.92
C VAL A 128 -0.68 -7.05 14.85
N SER A 129 -1.67 -6.68 14.04
CA SER A 129 -2.81 -7.56 13.77
C SER A 129 -2.43 -8.69 12.82
N GLU A 130 -3.14 -9.82 12.92
CA GLU A 130 -2.97 -10.96 12.00
C GLU A 130 -3.14 -10.55 10.53
N GLN A 131 -4.03 -9.58 10.24
CA GLN A 131 -4.23 -9.06 8.89
C GLN A 131 -2.98 -8.32 8.37
N THR A 132 -2.37 -7.47 9.18
CA THR A 132 -1.14 -6.77 8.82
C THR A 132 -0.01 -7.78 8.60
N LEU A 133 0.14 -8.75 9.50
CA LEU A 133 1.16 -9.78 9.39
C LEU A 133 0.98 -10.66 8.14
N SER A 134 -0.27 -11.04 7.82
CA SER A 134 -0.62 -11.75 6.58
C SER A 134 -0.22 -10.97 5.33
N ARG A 135 -0.48 -9.65 5.29
CA ARG A 135 -0.06 -8.78 4.17
C ARG A 135 1.46 -8.70 4.06
N VAL A 136 2.17 -8.56 5.18
CA VAL A 136 3.63 -8.53 5.22
C VAL A 136 4.22 -9.82 4.66
N LEU A 137 3.79 -10.98 5.18
CA LEU A 137 4.25 -12.29 4.72
C LEU A 137 3.96 -12.50 3.22
N ARG A 138 2.78 -12.09 2.74
CA ARG A 138 2.45 -12.17 1.30
C ARG A 138 3.35 -11.29 0.44
N SER A 139 3.70 -10.09 0.91
CA SER A 139 4.62 -9.17 0.22
C SER A 139 6.04 -9.73 0.14
N MET A 140 6.44 -10.56 1.11
CA MET A 140 7.72 -11.28 1.12
C MET A 140 7.71 -12.55 0.25
N GLY A 141 6.58 -12.90 -0.36
CA GLY A 141 6.43 -14.09 -1.22
C GLY A 141 5.80 -15.31 -0.53
N TYR A 142 5.60 -15.29 0.78
CA TYR A 142 5.02 -16.43 1.50
C TYR A 142 3.55 -16.64 1.16
N ARG A 143 3.16 -17.92 1.09
CA ARG A 143 1.77 -18.34 0.89
C ARG A 143 1.44 -19.46 1.87
N LYS A 144 0.19 -19.50 2.32
CA LYS A 144 -0.29 -20.60 3.17
C LYS A 144 -0.33 -21.87 2.33
N LEU A 145 0.57 -22.80 2.62
CA LEU A 145 0.50 -24.15 2.08
C LEU A 145 -0.48 -24.96 2.93
N SER A 146 -1.53 -25.44 2.29
CA SER A 146 -2.46 -26.41 2.87
C SER A 146 -2.26 -27.72 2.13
N ALA A 147 -2.02 -28.81 2.85
CA ALA A 147 -2.18 -30.13 2.27
C ALA A 147 -3.64 -30.29 1.79
N ARG A 148 -3.85 -31.01 0.69
CA ARG A 148 -5.21 -31.44 0.33
C ARG A 148 -5.70 -32.40 1.42
N PRO A 149 -6.89 -32.18 2.01
CA PRO A 149 -7.46 -33.12 2.97
C PRO A 149 -7.47 -34.53 2.37
N ARG A 150 -6.84 -35.48 3.06
CA ARG A 150 -6.92 -36.92 2.74
C ARG A 150 -7.82 -37.57 3.78
N HIS A 151 -8.79 -38.35 3.34
CA HIS A 151 -9.64 -39.12 4.25
C HIS A 151 -8.81 -40.23 4.89
N HIS A 152 -8.90 -40.42 6.21
CA HIS A 152 -8.07 -41.40 6.93
C HIS A 152 -8.35 -42.85 6.48
N ALA A 153 -9.57 -43.14 5.99
CA ALA A 153 -9.92 -44.43 5.40
C ALA A 153 -9.70 -44.50 3.87
N GLN A 154 -8.91 -43.59 3.29
CA GLN A 154 -8.58 -43.61 1.87
C GLN A 154 -7.55 -44.72 1.61
N ASP A 155 -8.04 -45.87 1.13
CA ASP A 155 -7.21 -46.97 0.67
C ASP A 155 -6.54 -46.62 -0.67
N GLN A 156 -5.21 -46.61 -0.71
CA GLN A 156 -4.44 -46.26 -1.91
C GLN A 156 -4.61 -47.29 -3.03
N ASP A 157 -4.88 -48.55 -2.68
CA ASP A 157 -5.05 -49.65 -3.63
C ASP A 157 -6.48 -49.68 -4.20
N ALA A 158 -7.46 -49.11 -3.49
CA ALA A 158 -8.83 -48.97 -3.97
C ALA A 158 -9.01 -47.84 -5.01
N ILE A 159 -8.14 -46.82 -5.02
CA ILE A 159 -8.18 -45.68 -5.95
C ILE A 159 -8.01 -46.09 -7.43
N PRO A 160 -6.99 -46.90 -7.82
CA PRO A 160 -6.85 -47.34 -9.20
C PRO A 160 -7.97 -48.30 -9.63
N VAL A 161 -8.54 -49.07 -8.70
CA VAL A 161 -9.67 -49.98 -8.95
C VAL A 161 -10.96 -49.19 -9.22
N PHE A 162 -11.26 -48.17 -8.41
CA PHE A 162 -12.42 -47.29 -8.66
C PHE A 162 -12.32 -46.54 -10.01
N LYS A 163 -11.11 -46.16 -10.42
CA LYS A 163 -10.88 -45.51 -11.73
C LYS A 163 -11.04 -46.45 -12.94
N LYS A 164 -11.15 -47.76 -12.74
CA LYS A 164 -11.36 -48.79 -13.77
C LYS A 164 -12.55 -49.69 -13.39
N PRO A 165 -13.80 -49.20 -13.46
CA PRO A 165 -14.72 -49.74 -14.47
C PRO A 165 -15.91 -48.78 -14.72
N PHE A 166 -15.72 -47.69 -15.46
CA PHE A 166 -16.87 -46.99 -16.03
C PHE A 166 -16.86 -47.23 -17.53
N PRO A 167 -17.74 -48.11 -18.06
CA PRO A 167 -17.97 -48.16 -19.49
C PRO A 167 -18.38 -46.75 -19.95
N PRO A 168 -17.91 -46.27 -21.10
CA PRO A 168 -18.37 -45.00 -21.67
C PRO A 168 -19.82 -45.14 -22.15
N ALA A 169 -20.78 -45.20 -21.23
CA ALA A 169 -22.20 -45.18 -21.53
C ALA A 169 -22.65 -43.71 -21.77
N TRP A 170 -22.04 -43.06 -22.77
CA TRP A 170 -22.58 -41.84 -23.37
C TRP A 170 -22.96 -42.05 -24.84
N GLN A 171 -23.20 -43.30 -25.24
CA GLN A 171 -23.72 -43.63 -26.56
C GLN A 171 -25.25 -43.59 -26.59
N ARG A 172 -25.75 -42.45 -27.07
CA ARG A 172 -27.01 -42.22 -27.82
C ARG A 172 -28.30 -42.73 -27.17
N SER A 173 -29.10 -41.79 -26.66
CA SER A 173 -30.55 -41.99 -26.62
C SER A 173 -31.03 -42.36 -28.03
N ARG A 174 -31.67 -43.53 -28.17
CA ARG A 174 -32.34 -43.94 -29.41
C ARG A 174 -33.30 -42.83 -29.84
N ARG A 175 -33.16 -42.33 -31.07
CA ARG A 175 -34.22 -41.50 -31.70
C ARG A 175 -35.54 -42.28 -31.67
N PRO A 176 -36.68 -41.65 -31.33
CA PRO A 176 -37.97 -42.32 -31.43
C PRO A 176 -38.20 -42.71 -32.88
N ARG A 177 -38.63 -43.96 -33.13
CA ARG A 177 -39.12 -44.36 -34.45
C ARG A 177 -40.35 -43.53 -34.78
N ALA A 178 -40.37 -42.94 -35.97
CA ALA A 178 -41.57 -42.33 -36.52
C ALA A 178 -42.69 -43.39 -36.60
N ALA A 179 -43.87 -43.06 -36.09
CA ALA A 179 -45.05 -43.90 -36.21
C ALA A 179 -45.39 -44.10 -37.70
N SER A 180 -45.58 -45.35 -38.10
CA SER A 180 -46.12 -45.71 -39.41
C SER A 180 -47.62 -45.39 -39.47
N ARG A 181 -48.01 -44.75 -40.58
CA ARG A 181 -49.34 -44.46 -41.14
C ARG A 181 -50.58 -44.93 -40.37
#